data_AF-A0A2V5VKY3-F1
#
_entry.id   AF-A0A2V5VKY3-F1
#
_cell.length_a   1.000
_cell.length_b   1.000
_cell.length_c   1.000
_cell.angle_alpha   90.00
_cell.angle_beta   90.00
_cell.angle_gamma   90.00
#
_symmetry.space_group_name_H-M   'P 1'
#
loop_
_entity.id
_entity.type
_entity.pdbx_description
1 polymer ?
#
loop_
_entity_poly.entity_id
_entity_poly.type
_entity_poly.pdbx_seq_one_letter_code
_entity_poly.pdbx_strand_id
1 'polypeptide(L)'
;MAIALFFTPAALISAAEHPEHPKKTTEHPKKGGEEKQVSKSDISAGIKKNIEAESKKSSDAKFHVKYEGQDLALDLIRVHDDRLSDLGAGKYFACVDMKATDGKTYDIDFFLTGQPGKMNVTETSVHKIDGKPLYNWKEENGKWHKVAGS
;
A
#
# COMPACT_ATOMS: atom_id res chain seq x y z
N MET A 1 21.82 40.51 31.40
CA MET A 1 22.47 39.51 30.53
C MET A 1 21.43 38.46 30.21
N ALA A 2 20.93 38.44 28.96
CA ALA A 2 19.89 37.51 28.54
C ALA A 2 20.51 36.18 28.10
N ILE A 3 20.01 35.09 28.66
CA ILE A 3 20.44 33.72 28.41
C ILE A 3 19.79 33.26 27.11
N ALA A 4 20.58 33.01 26.07
CA ALA A 4 20.10 32.38 24.83
C ALA A 4 20.30 30.86 24.94
N LEU A 5 19.23 30.16 25.33
CA LEU A 5 19.15 28.70 25.21
C LEU A 5 18.82 28.37 23.74
N PHE A 6 19.81 27.86 23.02
CA PHE A 6 19.61 27.27 21.70
C PHE A 6 18.90 25.92 21.87
N PHE A 7 17.58 25.93 21.69
CA PHE A 7 16.80 24.71 21.52
C PHE A 7 17.08 24.16 20.12
N THR A 8 17.92 23.14 20.02
CA THR A 8 18.03 22.30 18.83
C THR A 8 16.75 21.48 18.66
N PRO A 9 16.00 21.60 17.55
CA PRO A 9 14.86 20.74 17.32
C PRO A 9 15.38 19.33 16.99
N ALA A 10 15.08 18.37 17.85
CA ALA A 10 15.23 16.96 17.53
C ALA A 10 14.30 16.65 16.34
N ALA A 11 14.86 16.24 15.21
CA ALA A 11 14.09 15.74 14.08
C ALA A 11 13.33 14.49 14.53
N LEU A 12 12.00 14.63 14.65
CA LEU A 12 11.08 13.51 14.76
C LEU A 12 11.17 12.73 13.44
N ILE A 13 11.91 11.62 13.45
CA ILE A 13 11.87 10.64 12.39
C ILE A 13 10.57 9.86 12.59
N SER A 14 9.49 10.31 11.95
CA SER A 14 8.25 9.56 11.91
C SER A 14 8.47 8.28 11.11
N ALA A 15 8.56 7.15 11.80
CA ALA A 15 8.33 5.85 11.16
C ALA A 15 6.84 5.81 10.82
N ALA A 16 6.52 5.90 9.53
CA ALA A 16 5.15 5.82 9.07
C ALA A 16 4.86 4.37 8.67
N GLU A 17 3.71 3.87 9.12
CA GLU A 17 3.26 2.50 8.83
C GLU A 17 2.98 2.32 7.33
N HIS A 18 2.80 3.41 6.60
CA HIS A 18 2.68 3.45 5.15
C HIS A 18 3.44 4.68 4.65
N PRO A 19 3.75 4.78 3.35
CA PRO A 19 4.05 6.08 2.76
C PRO A 19 2.78 6.91 2.95
N GLU A 20 2.72 7.67 4.03
CA GLU A 20 1.77 8.76 4.17
C GLU A 20 2.14 9.72 3.06
N HIS A 21 1.50 9.55 1.90
CA HIS A 21 1.20 10.71 1.07
C HIS A 21 0.60 11.71 2.05
N PRO A 22 1.17 12.92 2.17
CA PRO A 22 0.77 13.86 3.20
C PRO A 22 -0.74 13.93 3.17
N LYS A 23 -1.38 13.60 4.30
CA LYS A 23 -2.81 13.75 4.51
C LYS A 23 -3.11 15.23 4.36
N LYS A 24 -3.29 15.67 3.11
CA LYS A 24 -3.81 16.98 2.77
C LYS A 24 -5.26 16.93 3.20
N THR A 25 -5.49 17.31 4.45
CA THR A 25 -6.68 18.01 4.87
C THR A 25 -6.71 19.35 4.13
N THR A 26 -6.98 19.30 2.83
CA THR A 26 -7.20 20.50 2.04
C THR A 26 -7.92 20.05 0.79
N GLU A 27 -9.10 20.63 0.58
CA GLU A 27 -9.73 20.78 -0.73
C GLU A 27 -8.68 20.70 -1.83
N HIS A 28 -8.87 19.79 -2.78
CA HIS A 28 -8.01 19.69 -3.95
C HIS A 28 -8.28 20.90 -4.87
N PRO A 29 -7.35 21.85 -5.09
CA PRO A 29 -7.17 22.41 -6.41
C PRO A 29 -6.08 21.60 -7.10
N LYS A 30 -6.57 20.75 -8.00
CA LYS A 30 -5.89 20.08 -9.10
C LYS A 30 -4.83 20.99 -9.75
N LYS A 31 -3.57 20.53 -9.78
CA LYS A 31 -2.50 21.02 -10.65
C LYS A 31 -1.42 19.94 -10.73
N GLY A 32 -1.10 19.29 -11.84
CA GLY A 32 -1.60 19.34 -13.20
C GLY A 32 -1.18 18.02 -13.88
N GLY A 33 -1.89 17.65 -14.93
CA GLY A 33 -1.77 16.37 -15.61
C GLY A 33 -3.16 15.87 -15.92
N GLU A 34 -3.52 15.94 -17.19
CA GLU A 34 -4.73 15.37 -17.74
C GLU A 34 -4.59 13.83 -17.75
N GLU A 35 -4.55 13.23 -16.57
CA GLU A 35 -4.74 11.79 -16.37
C GLU A 35 -6.03 11.63 -15.59
N LYS A 36 -6.92 10.76 -16.08
CA LYS A 36 -8.22 10.48 -15.49
C LYS A 36 -8.06 10.32 -13.99
N GLN A 37 -8.68 11.22 -13.22
CA GLN A 37 -8.63 11.21 -11.77
C GLN A 37 -9.29 9.90 -11.31
N VAL A 38 -8.47 8.92 -10.96
CA VAL A 38 -8.93 7.60 -10.60
C VAL A 38 -9.51 7.68 -9.19
N SER A 39 -10.77 7.28 -9.03
CA SER A 39 -11.37 7.28 -7.70
C SER A 39 -10.91 6.05 -6.93
N LYS A 40 -10.88 6.15 -5.59
CA LYS A 40 -10.63 5.01 -4.70
C LYS A 40 -11.51 3.80 -5.06
N SER A 41 -12.77 4.04 -5.40
CA SER A 41 -13.68 2.98 -5.86
C SER A 41 -13.19 2.28 -7.15
N ASP A 42 -12.57 2.98 -8.08
CA ASP A 42 -12.02 2.38 -9.30
C ASP A 42 -10.80 1.50 -8.98
N ILE A 43 -9.94 1.95 -8.06
CA ILE A 43 -8.77 1.18 -7.59
C ILE A 43 -9.25 -0.08 -6.86
N SER A 44 -10.20 0.08 -5.94
CA SER A 44 -10.82 -1.01 -5.18
C SER A 44 -11.44 -2.06 -6.11
N ALA A 45 -12.21 -1.61 -7.11
CA ALA A 45 -12.78 -2.50 -8.13
C ALA A 45 -11.70 -3.17 -8.99
N GLY A 46 -10.64 -2.43 -9.37
CA GLY A 46 -9.51 -2.96 -10.13
C GLY A 46 -8.79 -4.08 -9.39
N ILE A 47 -8.53 -3.89 -8.10
CA ILE A 47 -7.90 -4.91 -7.23
C ILE A 47 -8.77 -6.12 -7.07
N LYS A 48 -10.05 -5.93 -6.71
CA LYS A 48 -11.00 -7.04 -6.57
C LYS A 48 -11.04 -7.87 -7.85
N LYS A 49 -11.14 -7.21 -9.00
CA LYS A 49 -11.14 -7.87 -10.30
C LYS A 49 -9.83 -8.59 -10.61
N ASN A 50 -8.68 -8.00 -10.25
CA ASN A 50 -7.38 -8.65 -10.43
C ASN A 50 -7.25 -9.89 -9.55
N ILE A 51 -7.59 -9.77 -8.26
CA ILE A 51 -7.60 -10.88 -7.31
C ILE A 51 -8.53 -11.99 -7.80
N GLU A 52 -9.77 -11.67 -8.21
CA GLU A 52 -10.70 -12.65 -8.77
C GLU A 52 -10.16 -13.32 -10.04
N ALA A 53 -9.50 -12.56 -10.92
CA ALA A 53 -8.92 -13.10 -12.15
C ALA A 53 -7.74 -14.05 -11.86
N GLU A 54 -6.91 -13.72 -10.87
CA GLU A 54 -5.80 -14.55 -10.39
C GLU A 54 -6.34 -15.79 -9.66
N SER A 55 -7.31 -15.61 -8.76
CA SER A 55 -8.03 -16.68 -8.08
C SER A 55 -8.64 -17.68 -9.04
N LYS A 56 -9.20 -17.24 -10.17
CA LYS A 56 -9.75 -18.13 -11.22
C LYS A 56 -8.69 -18.95 -11.95
N LYS A 57 -7.42 -18.54 -11.94
CA LYS A 57 -6.31 -19.34 -12.48
C LYS A 57 -5.91 -20.45 -11.51
N SER A 58 -6.11 -20.22 -10.22
CA SER A 58 -5.87 -21.19 -9.16
C SER A 58 -7.03 -22.20 -9.08
N SER A 59 -6.71 -23.46 -8.79
CA SER A 59 -7.74 -24.52 -8.66
C SER A 59 -8.64 -24.34 -7.44
N ASP A 60 -8.16 -23.62 -6.43
CA ASP A 60 -8.78 -23.42 -5.13
C ASP A 60 -9.41 -22.02 -4.95
N ALA A 61 -9.58 -21.27 -6.05
CA ALA A 61 -10.19 -19.95 -6.11
C ALA A 61 -9.51 -18.88 -5.21
N LYS A 62 -8.22 -19.04 -4.91
CA LYS A 62 -7.44 -18.11 -4.07
C LYS A 62 -6.31 -17.44 -4.84
N PHE A 63 -5.91 -16.27 -4.34
CA PHE A 63 -4.77 -15.54 -4.86
C PHE A 63 -3.49 -16.18 -4.37
N HIS A 64 -2.68 -16.75 -5.26
CA HIS A 64 -1.40 -17.35 -4.89
C HIS A 64 -0.30 -16.33 -5.12
N VAL A 65 0.41 -15.95 -4.06
CA VAL A 65 1.56 -15.04 -4.15
C VAL A 65 2.81 -15.74 -3.64
N LYS A 66 3.93 -15.54 -4.35
CA LYS A 66 5.21 -16.08 -3.92
C LYS A 66 5.88 -15.07 -2.98
N TYR A 67 5.97 -15.41 -1.71
CA TYR A 67 6.62 -14.60 -0.68
C TYR A 67 7.74 -15.41 -0.01
N GLU A 68 8.96 -14.88 0.01
CA GLU A 68 10.15 -15.55 0.58
C GLU A 68 10.36 -17.01 0.09
N GLY A 69 9.99 -17.27 -1.17
CA GLY A 69 10.07 -18.60 -1.77
C GLY A 69 8.88 -19.53 -1.44
N GLN A 70 8.02 -19.14 -0.50
CA GLN A 70 6.78 -19.81 -0.17
C GLN A 70 5.65 -19.36 -1.10
N ASP A 71 4.80 -20.30 -1.50
CA ASP A 71 3.56 -19.99 -2.20
C ASP A 71 2.46 -19.81 -1.15
N LEU A 72 1.98 -18.57 -1.00
CA LEU A 72 0.94 -18.22 -0.06
C LEU A 72 -0.39 -18.16 -0.80
N ALA A 73 -1.29 -19.08 -0.46
CA ALA A 73 -2.66 -19.06 -0.94
C ALA A 73 -3.50 -18.14 -0.05
N LEU A 74 -3.93 -17.01 -0.62
CA LEU A 74 -4.54 -15.88 0.08
C LEU A 74 -5.99 -15.69 -0.34
N ASP A 75 -6.84 -15.49 0.66
CA ASP A 75 -8.26 -15.19 0.51
C ASP A 75 -8.49 -13.71 0.81
N LEU A 76 -9.16 -12.98 -0.08
CA LEU A 76 -9.42 -11.55 0.12
C LEU A 76 -10.46 -11.38 1.23
N ILE A 77 -10.05 -10.81 2.36
CA ILE A 77 -10.97 -10.45 3.45
C ILE A 77 -11.66 -9.13 3.09
N ARG A 78 -10.87 -8.09 2.86
CA ARG A 78 -11.37 -6.75 2.51
C ARG A 78 -10.27 -5.87 1.93
N VAL A 79 -10.70 -4.91 1.11
CA VAL A 79 -9.84 -3.82 0.62
C VAL A 79 -9.98 -2.64 1.57
N HIS A 80 -8.88 -2.04 1.99
CA HIS A 80 -8.91 -0.81 2.78
C HIS A 80 -9.06 0.39 1.87
N ASP A 81 -10.30 0.89 1.68
CA ASP A 81 -10.54 2.10 0.89
C ASP A 81 -9.85 3.34 1.49
N ASP A 82 -9.60 3.37 2.80
CA ASP A 82 -8.83 4.43 3.46
C ASP A 82 -7.35 4.41 3.05
N ARG A 83 -6.78 3.23 2.79
CA ARG A 83 -5.38 3.00 2.40
C ARG A 83 -5.16 2.86 0.89
N LEU A 84 -6.07 3.41 0.09
CA LEU A 84 -5.90 3.55 -1.36
C LEU A 84 -5.22 4.88 -1.68
N SER A 85 -4.06 4.81 -2.33
CA SER A 85 -3.28 5.98 -2.74
C SER A 85 -2.99 5.93 -4.24
N ASP A 86 -3.20 7.06 -4.92
CA ASP A 86 -2.73 7.25 -6.29
C ASP A 86 -1.27 7.71 -6.23
N LEU A 87 -0.36 6.90 -6.79
CA LEU A 87 1.06 7.23 -6.86
C LEU A 87 1.39 8.13 -8.07
N GLY A 88 0.40 8.39 -8.94
CA GLY A 88 0.56 9.13 -10.19
C GLY A 88 1.16 8.28 -11.32
N ALA A 89 1.13 8.81 -12.54
CA ALA A 89 1.64 8.16 -13.75
C ALA A 89 1.00 6.76 -14.01
N GLY A 90 -0.30 6.66 -13.75
CA GLY A 90 -1.04 5.40 -13.83
C GLY A 90 -0.56 4.32 -12.85
N LYS A 91 0.07 4.68 -11.72
CA LYS A 91 0.45 3.75 -10.64
C LYS A 91 -0.45 3.99 -9.43
N TYR A 92 -0.90 2.90 -8.82
CA TYR A 92 -1.80 2.93 -7.67
C TYR A 92 -1.27 2.02 -6.57
N PHE A 93 -1.59 2.38 -5.33
CA PHE A 93 -1.25 1.65 -4.14
C PHE A 93 -2.51 1.29 -3.38
N ALA A 94 -2.55 0.07 -2.86
CA ALA A 94 -3.64 -0.39 -2.04
C ALA A 94 -3.22 -1.43 -1.02
N CYS A 95 -3.54 -1.18 0.24
CA CYS A 95 -3.46 -2.19 1.28
C CYS A 95 -4.75 -3.02 1.28
N VAL A 96 -4.62 -4.33 1.31
CA VAL A 96 -5.75 -5.23 1.49
C VAL A 96 -5.45 -6.25 2.58
N ASP A 97 -6.47 -6.61 3.35
CA ASP A 97 -6.38 -7.68 4.32
C ASP A 97 -6.66 -8.99 3.58
N MET A 98 -5.70 -9.91 3.63
CA MET A 98 -5.86 -11.25 3.09
C MET A 98 -5.65 -12.30 4.18
N LYS A 99 -6.40 -13.40 4.12
CA LYS A 99 -6.20 -14.54 5.01
C LYS A 99 -5.47 -15.63 4.25
N ALA A 100 -4.32 -16.09 4.72
CA ALA A 100 -3.70 -17.25 4.09
C ALA A 100 -4.28 -18.57 4.62
N THR A 101 -4.05 -19.64 3.88
CA THR A 101 -4.50 -21.00 4.23
C THR A 101 -3.88 -21.55 5.50
N ASP A 102 -2.76 -20.98 5.95
CA ASP A 102 -2.15 -21.28 7.25
C ASP A 102 -2.94 -20.71 8.45
N GLY A 103 -3.97 -19.91 8.18
CA GLY A 103 -4.83 -19.28 9.18
C GLY A 103 -4.38 -17.89 9.61
N LYS A 104 -3.22 -17.41 9.15
CA LYS A 104 -2.73 -16.07 9.49
C LYS A 104 -3.33 -15.01 8.58
N THR A 105 -3.43 -13.79 9.12
CA THR A 105 -3.87 -12.61 8.35
C THR A 105 -2.64 -11.87 7.83
N TYR A 106 -2.66 -11.48 6.57
CA TYR A 106 -1.58 -10.80 5.87
C TYR A 106 -2.12 -9.48 5.33
N ASP A 107 -1.57 -8.36 5.78
CA ASP A 107 -1.79 -7.07 5.13
C ASP A 107 -0.79 -7.00 3.98
N ILE A 108 -1.30 -7.00 2.75
CA ILE A 108 -0.47 -6.99 1.56
C ILE A 108 -0.71 -5.67 0.83
N ASP A 109 0.39 -4.99 0.57
CA ASP A 109 0.44 -3.80 -0.24
C ASP A 109 0.49 -4.21 -1.71
N PHE A 110 -0.59 -3.91 -2.43
CA PHE A 110 -0.72 -4.12 -3.86
C PHE A 110 -0.36 -2.84 -4.61
N PHE A 111 0.63 -2.94 -5.47
CA PHE A 111 0.99 -1.91 -6.42
C PHE A 111 0.41 -2.28 -7.78
N LEU A 112 -0.51 -1.43 -8.25
CA LEU A 112 -1.14 -1.61 -9.55
C LEU A 112 -0.62 -0.59 -10.53
N THR A 113 -0.61 -0.97 -11.80
CA THR A 113 -0.35 -0.02 -12.87
C THR A 113 -1.39 -0.15 -13.98
N GLY A 114 -1.63 0.95 -14.68
CA GLY A 114 -2.53 1.03 -15.82
C GLY A 114 -3.63 2.07 -15.64
N GLN A 115 -4.76 1.84 -16.30
CA GLN A 115 -5.92 2.73 -16.27
C GLN A 115 -7.05 2.10 -15.45
N PRO A 116 -7.96 2.89 -14.87
CA PRO A 116 -9.15 2.38 -14.18
C PRO A 116 -9.91 1.39 -15.06
N GLY A 117 -10.23 0.21 -14.51
CA GLY A 117 -10.85 -0.90 -15.23
C GLY A 117 -9.89 -1.83 -15.99
N LYS A 118 -8.63 -1.44 -16.18
CA LYS A 118 -7.52 -2.24 -16.76
C LYS A 118 -6.26 -2.17 -15.88
N MET A 119 -6.44 -2.11 -14.57
CA MET A 119 -5.34 -2.16 -13.60
C MET A 119 -4.82 -3.58 -13.50
N ASN A 120 -3.50 -3.74 -13.54
CA ASN A 120 -2.86 -5.02 -13.25
C ASN A 120 -1.95 -4.83 -12.05
N VAL A 121 -1.95 -5.83 -11.17
CA VAL A 121 -1.00 -5.89 -10.06
C VAL A 121 0.38 -6.16 -10.64
N THR A 122 1.30 -5.23 -10.43
CA THR A 122 2.70 -5.36 -10.90
C THR A 122 3.63 -5.79 -9.78
N GLU A 123 3.32 -5.39 -8.55
CA GLU A 123 4.12 -5.72 -7.38
C GLU A 123 3.19 -5.92 -6.19
N THR A 124 3.55 -6.89 -5.36
CA THR A 124 2.90 -7.16 -4.08
C THR A 124 3.97 -7.17 -3.00
N SER A 125 3.68 -6.62 -1.83
CA SER A 125 4.61 -6.63 -0.72
C SER A 125 3.85 -6.88 0.58
N VAL A 126 4.24 -7.92 1.32
CA VAL A 126 3.60 -8.27 2.59
C VAL A 126 4.04 -7.27 3.66
N HIS A 127 3.18 -6.34 4.00
CA HIS A 127 3.46 -5.28 4.97
C HIS A 127 3.33 -5.79 6.41
N LYS A 128 2.33 -6.64 6.69
CA LYS A 128 2.04 -7.15 8.03
C LYS A 128 1.63 -8.61 7.98
N ILE A 129 2.01 -9.39 8.98
CA ILE A 129 1.58 -10.78 9.18
C ILE A 129 1.09 -10.93 10.61
N ASP A 130 -0.15 -11.39 10.79
CA ASP A 130 -0.75 -11.67 12.10
C ASP A 130 -0.66 -10.48 13.07
N GLY A 131 -0.91 -9.27 12.54
CA GLY A 131 -0.77 -8.04 13.32
C GLY A 131 0.68 -7.55 13.50
N LYS A 132 1.70 -8.31 13.07
CA LYS A 132 3.11 -7.93 13.16
C LYS A 132 3.61 -7.28 11.86
N PRO A 133 4.02 -6.00 11.86
CA PRO A 133 4.56 -5.35 10.68
C PRO A 133 5.92 -5.94 10.33
N LEU A 134 6.10 -6.39 9.08
CA LEU A 134 7.35 -6.94 8.58
C LEU A 134 8.35 -5.88 8.17
N TYR A 135 7.84 -4.76 7.66
CA TYR A 135 8.64 -3.61 7.31
C TYR A 135 7.87 -2.33 7.60
N ASN A 136 8.62 -1.29 7.96
CA ASN A 136 8.12 0.06 8.04
C ASN A 136 8.67 0.87 6.88
N TRP A 137 7.96 1.93 6.53
CA TRP A 137 8.44 2.90 5.56
C TRP A 137 9.15 4.02 6.31
N LYS A 138 10.42 4.25 5.96
CA LYS A 138 11.20 5.37 6.47
C LYS A 138 11.44 6.34 5.32
N GLU A 139 10.97 7.57 5.47
CA GLU A 139 11.34 8.64 4.55
C GLU A 139 12.72 9.17 4.95
N GLU A 140 13.65 9.18 4.00
CA GLU A 140 14.96 9.79 4.15
C GLU A 140 15.21 10.70 2.96
N ASN A 141 15.30 12.01 3.21
CA ASN A 141 15.56 13.03 2.20
C ASN A 141 14.54 13.03 1.03
N GLY A 142 13.24 12.83 1.34
CA GLY A 142 12.15 12.76 0.36
C GLY A 142 12.11 11.46 -0.44
N LYS A 143 12.92 10.46 -0.08
CA LYS A 143 12.90 9.13 -0.68
C LYS A 143 12.42 8.11 0.36
N TRP A 144 11.43 7.31 -0.02
CA TRP A 144 10.89 6.26 0.83
C TRP A 144 11.73 4.99 0.72
N HIS A 145 12.17 4.49 1.87
CA HIS A 145 12.94 3.25 1.98
C HIS A 145 12.21 2.27 2.89
N LYS A 146 12.11 1.00 2.45
CA LYS A 146 11.62 -0.10 3.29
C LYS A 146 12.71 -0.40 4.33
N VAL A 147 12.38 -0.26 5.60
CA VAL A 147 13.23 -0.68 6.73
C VAL A 147 12.57 -1.87 7.41
N ALA A 148 13.36 -2.84 7.88
CA ALA A 148 12.82 -4.02 8.56
C ALA A 148 11.98 -3.61 9.79
N GLY A 149 10.81 -4.21 9.93
CA GLY A 149 9.95 -4.08 11.10
C GLY A 149 10.63 -4.75 12.29
N SER A 150 10.71 -4.03 13.40
CA SER A 150 11.34 -4.52 14.65
C SER A 150 10.30 -5.23 15.52
#